data_AF-A0A939K7F7-F1
#
_entry.id   AF-A0A939K7F7-F1
#
_cell.length_a   1.000
_cell.length_b   1.000
_cell.length_c   1.000
_cell.angle_alpha   90.00
_cell.angle_beta   90.00
_cell.angle_gamma   90.00
#
_symmetry.space_group_name_H-M   'P 1'
#
loop_
_entity.id
_entity.type
_entity.pdbx_description
1 polymer ?
#
loop_
_entity_poly.entity_id
_entity_poly.type
_entity_poly.pdbx_seq_one_letter_code
_entity_poly.pdbx_strand_id
1 'polypeptide(L)'
;MNNEISFHFINGRFSSEESQPIITAIAEAKRMHHARKMLAHATTEEDMKASETRIKAIEAERRAVCDFLKAVAQRGNTVDIEGSLVVREIERG
;
A
#
# COMPACT_ATOMS: atom_id res chain seq x y z
N MET A 1 13.18 19.22 -16.03
CA MET A 1 12.86 19.06 -14.59
C MET A 1 12.80 17.57 -14.31
N ASN A 2 13.24 17.10 -13.14
CA ASN A 2 13.07 15.68 -12.77
C ASN A 2 11.60 15.47 -12.37
N ASN A 3 10.80 14.90 -13.26
CA ASN A 3 9.38 14.59 -13.02
C ASN A 3 9.19 13.31 -12.17
N GLU A 4 10.24 12.89 -11.45
CA GLU A 4 10.28 11.68 -10.64
C GLU A 4 10.97 11.98 -9.30
N ILE A 5 10.33 11.54 -8.21
CA ILE A 5 10.90 11.53 -6.87
C ILE A 5 10.82 10.10 -6.35
N SER A 6 11.95 9.56 -5.89
CA SER A 6 12.05 8.21 -5.33
C SER A 6 12.40 8.26 -3.84
N PHE A 7 11.63 7.58 -3.01
CA PHE A 7 11.90 7.38 -1.59
C PHE A 7 12.27 5.90 -1.36
N HIS A 8 13.49 5.65 -0.91
CA HIS A 8 13.99 4.31 -0.68
C HIS A 8 13.83 3.90 0.77
N PHE A 9 13.19 2.74 0.99
CA PHE A 9 13.24 2.05 2.28
C PHE A 9 14.56 1.26 2.28
N ILE A 10 15.60 1.86 2.87
CA ILE A 10 16.90 1.19 3.10
C ILE A 10 16.67 0.15 4.20
N ASN A 11 17.27 -1.05 4.08
CA ASN A 11 17.24 -2.19 5.02
C ASN A 11 17.34 -1.79 6.50
N GLY A 12 16.24 -1.27 7.00
CA GLY A 12 16.07 -0.75 8.33
C GLY A 12 15.38 -1.83 9.12
N ARG A 13 15.95 -2.15 10.27
CA ARG A 13 15.28 -2.98 11.25
C ARG A 13 14.19 -2.13 11.89
N PHE A 14 12.98 -2.25 11.38
CA PHE A 14 11.81 -1.60 11.93
C PHE A 14 11.22 -2.48 13.02
N SER A 15 10.86 -1.87 14.14
CA SER A 15 9.92 -2.47 15.08
C SER A 15 8.55 -2.65 14.40
N SER A 16 7.72 -3.52 14.96
CA SER A 16 6.34 -3.66 14.49
C SER A 16 5.54 -2.37 14.65
N GLU A 17 5.86 -1.56 15.68
CA GLU A 17 5.22 -0.26 15.94
C GLU A 17 5.55 0.77 14.85
N GLU A 18 6.78 0.79 14.34
CA GLU A 18 7.18 1.66 13.23
C GLU A 18 6.66 1.15 11.88
N SER A 19 6.62 -0.17 11.70
CA SER A 19 6.22 -0.81 10.44
C SER A 19 4.73 -0.68 10.15
N GLN A 20 3.89 -0.83 11.19
CA GLN A 20 2.45 -0.94 11.02
C GLN A 20 1.79 0.33 10.43
N PRO A 21 2.17 1.56 10.84
CA PRO A 21 1.70 2.78 10.20
C PRO A 21 2.07 2.87 8.71
N ILE A 22 3.29 2.47 8.33
CA ILE A 22 3.77 2.52 6.93
C ILE A 22 2.91 1.61 6.05
N ILE A 23 2.74 0.35 6.45
CA ILE A 23 1.94 -0.64 5.72
C ILE A 23 0.47 -0.20 5.63
N THR A 24 -0.07 0.32 6.73
CA THR A 24 -1.46 0.79 6.77
C THR A 24 -1.69 1.96 5.83
N ALA A 25 -0.77 2.94 5.80
CA ALA A 25 -0.88 4.10 4.93
C ALA A 25 -0.80 3.73 3.44
N ILE A 26 0.13 2.84 3.06
CA ILE A 26 0.26 2.36 1.69
C ILE A 26 -0.99 1.59 1.24
N ALA A 27 -1.50 0.69 2.08
CA ALA A 27 -2.72 -0.05 1.79
C ALA A 27 -3.92 0.88 1.63
N GLU A 28 -4.08 1.86 2.51
CA GLU A 28 -5.18 2.81 2.47
C GLU A 28 -5.12 3.71 1.23
N ALA A 29 -3.92 4.18 0.86
CA ALA A 29 -3.74 4.97 -0.37
C ALA A 29 -4.18 4.19 -1.62
N LYS A 30 -3.82 2.90 -1.72
CA LYS A 30 -4.26 2.03 -2.82
C LYS A 30 -5.77 1.78 -2.79
N ARG A 31 -6.33 1.51 -1.60
CA ARG A 31 -7.77 1.31 -1.41
C ARG A 31 -8.56 2.52 -1.86
N MET A 32 -8.16 3.72 -1.43
CA MET A 32 -8.79 4.98 -1.84
C MET A 32 -8.65 5.26 -3.34
N HIS A 33 -7.56 4.85 -3.98
CA HIS A 33 -7.42 4.96 -5.43
C HIS A 33 -8.50 4.14 -6.15
N HIS A 34 -8.67 2.87 -5.78
CA HIS A 34 -9.70 2.02 -6.37
C HIS A 34 -11.12 2.48 -6.03
N ALA A 35 -11.37 2.91 -4.79
CA ALA A 35 -12.67 3.46 -4.40
C ALA A 35 -13.03 4.71 -5.23
N ARG A 36 -12.06 5.61 -5.46
CA ARG A 36 -12.27 6.78 -6.35
C ARG A 36 -12.50 6.37 -7.80
N LYS A 37 -11.79 5.34 -8.30
CA LYS A 37 -12.03 4.81 -9.65
C LYS A 37 -13.48 4.33 -9.80
N MET A 38 -14.03 3.62 -8.81
CA MET A 38 -15.41 3.14 -8.84
C MET A 38 -16.47 4.25 -8.86
N LEU A 39 -16.16 5.42 -8.28
CA LEU A 39 -17.09 6.56 -8.22
C LEU A 39 -17.00 7.48 -9.45
N ALA A 40 -16.05 7.26 -10.35
CA ALA A 40 -15.91 8.08 -11.56
C ALA A 40 -17.03 7.78 -12.56
N HIS A 41 -17.58 8.82 -13.20
CA HIS A 41 -18.72 8.73 -14.12
C HIS A 41 -18.48 7.88 -15.38
N ALA A 42 -17.23 7.50 -15.69
CA ALA A 42 -16.84 6.76 -16.89
C ALA A 42 -16.48 5.28 -16.63
N THR A 43 -16.97 4.70 -15.53
CA THR A 43 -16.55 3.38 -15.06
C THR A 43 -17.58 2.32 -15.44
N THR A 44 -17.14 1.25 -16.12
CA THR A 44 -18.02 0.13 -16.45
C THR A 44 -18.31 -0.75 -15.23
N GLU A 45 -19.35 -1.60 -15.31
CA GLU A 45 -19.61 -2.60 -14.25
C GLU A 45 -18.44 -3.56 -14.07
N GLU A 46 -17.75 -3.91 -15.16
CA GLU A 46 -16.55 -4.75 -15.14
C GLU A 46 -15.39 -4.05 -14.42
N ASP A 47 -15.17 -2.76 -14.69
CA ASP A 47 -14.19 -1.94 -13.98
C ASP A 47 -14.48 -1.82 -12.47
N MET A 48 -15.76 -1.72 -12.11
CA MET A 48 -16.20 -1.71 -10.72
C MET A 48 -15.89 -3.04 -10.03
N LYS A 49 -16.23 -4.18 -10.65
CA LYS A 49 -15.92 -5.52 -10.13
C LYS A 49 -14.41 -5.71 -9.99
N ALA A 50 -13.63 -5.32 -10.98
CA ALA A 50 -12.18 -5.38 -10.93
C ALA A 50 -11.61 -4.55 -9.76
N SER A 51 -12.13 -3.34 -9.55
CA SER A 51 -11.71 -2.47 -8.44
C SER A 51 -12.12 -3.04 -7.09
N GLU A 52 -13.30 -3.63 -6.96
CA GLU A 52 -13.76 -4.31 -5.74
C GLU A 52 -12.88 -5.52 -5.40
N THR A 53 -12.55 -6.35 -6.39
CA THR A 53 -11.61 -7.47 -6.21
C THR A 53 -10.24 -6.99 -5.74
N ARG A 54 -9.76 -5.85 -6.28
CA ARG A 54 -8.48 -5.25 -5.87
C ARG A 54 -8.53 -4.71 -4.45
N ILE A 55 -9.61 -4.04 -4.05
CA ILE A 55 -9.81 -3.60 -2.66
C ILE A 55 -9.78 -4.79 -1.70
N LYS A 56 -10.50 -5.88 -2.01
CA LYS A 56 -10.51 -7.10 -1.17
C LYS A 56 -9.11 -7.71 -1.04
N ALA A 57 -8.35 -7.77 -2.15
CA ALA A 57 -6.98 -8.26 -2.12
C ALA A 57 -6.07 -7.39 -1.25
N ILE A 58 -6.12 -6.06 -1.40
CA ILE A 58 -5.35 -5.11 -0.59
C ILE A 58 -5.67 -5.26 0.90
N GLU A 59 -6.93 -5.42 1.27
CA GLU A 59 -7.33 -5.60 2.67
C GLU A 59 -6.85 -6.93 3.25
N ALA A 60 -6.90 -8.00 2.46
CA ALA A 60 -6.38 -9.31 2.84
C ALA A 60 -4.85 -9.28 3.05
N GLU A 61 -4.12 -8.69 2.10
CA GLU A 61 -2.67 -8.50 2.19
C GLU A 61 -2.30 -7.65 3.41
N ARG A 62 -2.97 -6.52 3.63
CA ARG A 62 -2.75 -5.67 4.81
C ARG A 62 -2.94 -6.46 6.10
N ARG A 63 -4.02 -7.26 6.19
CA ARG A 63 -4.29 -8.07 7.38
C ARG A 63 -3.19 -9.10 7.62
N ALA A 64 -2.79 -9.82 6.57
CA ALA A 64 -1.72 -10.81 6.65
C ALA A 64 -0.39 -10.19 7.13
N VAL A 65 -0.02 -9.02 6.59
CA VAL A 65 1.20 -8.31 7.02
C VAL A 65 1.08 -7.82 8.46
N CYS A 66 -0.05 -7.24 8.86
CA CYS A 66 -0.27 -6.81 10.25
C CYS A 66 -0.20 -7.99 11.24
N ASP A 67 -0.76 -9.15 10.89
CA ASP A 67 -0.71 -10.33 11.75
C ASP A 67 0.71 -10.92 11.82
N PHE A 68 1.47 -10.89 10.72
CA PHE A 68 2.90 -11.19 10.73
C PHE A 68 3.69 -10.25 11.64
N LEU A 69 3.47 -8.92 11.54
CA LEU A 69 4.13 -7.92 12.39
C LEU A 69 3.81 -8.13 13.88
N LYS A 70 2.57 -8.46 14.23
CA LYS A 70 2.20 -8.81 15.62
C LYS A 70 2.97 -10.04 16.11
N ALA A 71 3.06 -11.09 15.29
CA ALA A 71 3.80 -12.29 15.65
C ALA A 71 5.31 -12.02 15.80
N VAL A 72 5.88 -11.13 14.98
CA VAL A 72 7.27 -10.66 15.12
C VAL A 72 7.48 -9.91 16.44
N ALA A 73 6.56 -9.00 16.79
CA ALA A 73 6.61 -8.26 18.05
C ALA A 73 6.54 -9.19 19.27
N GLN A 74 5.69 -10.21 19.24
CA GLN A 74 5.58 -11.20 20.31
C GLN A 74 6.87 -11.98 20.54
N ARG A 75 7.70 -12.15 19.51
CA ARG A 75 9.02 -12.78 19.60
C ARG A 75 10.12 -11.80 20.05
N GLY A 76 9.80 -10.51 20.22
CA GLY A 76 10.79 -9.47 20.49
C GLY A 76 11.71 -9.18 19.29
N ASN A 77 11.30 -9.57 18.09
CA ASN A 77 12.09 -9.41 16.87
C ASN A 77 11.73 -8.11 16.14
N THR A 78 12.59 -7.72 15.20
CA THR A 78 12.35 -6.64 14.24
C THR A 78 12.10 -7.21 12.85
N VAL A 79 11.55 -6.40 11.95
CA VAL A 79 11.42 -6.73 10.53
C VAL A 79 12.31 -5.84 9.70
N ASP A 80 12.86 -6.39 8.62
CA ASP A 80 13.44 -5.58 7.57
C ASP A 80 12.35 -5.25 6.54
N ILE A 81 12.20 -3.96 6.22
CA ILE A 81 11.34 -3.49 5.12
C ILE A 81 12.23 -2.87 4.07
N GLU A 82 12.23 -3.47 2.88
CA GLU A 82 12.98 -3.01 1.72
C GLU A 82 12.03 -2.65 0.57
N GLY A 83 12.37 -1.61 -0.20
CA GLY A 83 11.57 -1.20 -1.35
C GLY A 83 11.81 0.25 -1.77
N SER A 84 11.10 0.69 -2.80
CA SER A 84 11.14 2.06 -3.29
C SER A 84 9.73 2.57 -3.59
N LEU A 85 9.38 3.73 -3.02
CA LEU A 85 8.20 4.48 -3.40
C LEU A 85 8.60 5.50 -4.47
N VAL A 86 8.12 5.31 -5.70
CA VAL A 86 8.41 6.21 -6.81
C VAL A 86 7.16 7.02 -7.14
N VAL A 87 7.28 8.34 -7.09
CA VAL A 87 6.24 9.30 -7.46
C VAL A 87 6.64 9.94 -8.77
N ARG A 88 5.79 9.80 -9.79
CA ARG A 88 5.98 10.40 -11.11
C ARG A 88 4.81 11.31 -11.44
N GLU A 89 5.13 12.45 -12.02
CA GLU A 89 4.11 13.27 -12.68
C GLU A 89 3.65 12.56 -13.96
N ILE A 90 2.34 12.46 -14.15
CA ILE A 90 1.72 11.90 -15.36
C ILE A 90 0.74 12.96 -15.87
N GLU A 91 0.95 13.43 -17.10
CA GLU A 91 0.01 14.32 -17.77
C GLU A 91 -1.30 13.57 -18.01
N ARG A 92 -2.42 14.17 -17.59
CA ARG A 92 -3.74 13.69 -17.98
C ARG A 92 -4.01 14.17 -19.41
N GLY A 93 -3.83 13.28 -20.37
CA GLY A 93 -4.32 13.46 -21.75
C GLY A 93 -5.84 13.52 -21.81
#